data_AF-A0A7C3PT88-F1
#
_entry.id   AF-A0A7C3PT88-F1
#
_cell.length_a   1.000
_cell.length_b   1.000
_cell.length_c   1.000
_cell.angle_alpha   90.00
_cell.angle_beta   90.00
_cell.angle_gamma   90.00
#
_symmetry.space_group_name_H-M   'P 1'
#
loop_
_entity.id
_entity.type
_entity.pdbx_description
1 polymer ?
#
loop_
_entity_poly.entity_id
_entity_poly.type
_entity_poly.pdbx_seq_one_letter_code
_entity_poly.pdbx_strand_id
1 'polypeptide(L)'
;MIKIRINKLFLLLASVTCFAAAYFFSDPDQTDHSGAISRFERVLHRKEALLRQYMDSLALQAESKTYDALFSEHLPRYRRIFSEEGLILLIYENDTLKFWTDNSMAVENYLKEVCLDDRLAQLRNGWFAVMRAPSRPLGTRTIIGLTLLKKEYPYQNQYLVNEFQDDFGISPGVKIIKGDASSSTQVRGGDGSYLCTLVFPADLSDETYGTRLSVWLNVIALFLLPFYIMAECDYMGKRLGPYWPVLVFGASLVLLRFLSILLKFPQSLYAQPLFNPQYYGDATSFWLPSLGDLLINSLLAFFIVWYASSRIPASALALRSLRLPRPLIAFLLLLAVFLFSRQLNLLFIGLIRNSNISYNINDLFSLDRYSYIALGIIGLLLFSFFLFADKAVNLVRHLGMGRREQ
;
A
#
# COMPACT_ATOMS: atom_id res chain seq x y z
N MET A 1 2.58 26.96 -29.03
CA MET A 1 2.78 25.53 -28.67
C MET A 1 4.27 25.23 -28.84
N ILE A 2 5.04 25.25 -27.75
CA ILE A 2 6.50 25.08 -27.78
C ILE A 2 6.80 23.64 -28.24
N LYS A 3 7.29 23.47 -29.46
CA LYS A 3 7.81 22.17 -29.93
C LYS A 3 9.18 21.95 -29.30
N ILE A 4 9.20 21.48 -28.05
CA ILE A 4 10.40 20.90 -27.47
C ILE A 4 10.69 19.65 -28.30
N ARG A 5 11.72 19.72 -29.14
CA ARG A 5 12.17 18.60 -29.97
C ARG A 5 13.00 17.66 -29.08
N ILE A 6 12.33 16.97 -28.15
CA ILE A 6 12.96 15.93 -27.33
C ILE A 6 13.46 14.84 -28.28
N ASN A 7 14.73 14.47 -28.15
CA ASN A 7 15.32 13.42 -28.97
C ASN A 7 14.66 12.08 -28.62
N LYS A 8 14.08 11.38 -29.60
CA LYS A 8 13.44 10.07 -29.40
C LYS A 8 14.39 9.04 -28.78
N LEU A 9 15.68 9.10 -29.12
CA LEU A 9 16.72 8.25 -28.53
C LEU A 9 16.90 8.54 -27.03
N PHE A 10 16.76 9.79 -26.62
CA PHE A 10 16.82 10.17 -25.20
C PHE A 10 15.62 9.59 -24.42
N LEU A 11 14.40 9.63 -24.98
CA LEU A 11 13.22 9.04 -24.35
C LEU A 11 13.38 7.52 -24.14
N LEU A 12 13.91 6.81 -25.15
CA LEU A 12 14.19 5.39 -25.04
C LEU A 12 15.26 5.09 -23.99
N LEU A 13 16.41 5.78 -24.07
CA LEU A 13 17.51 5.61 -23.12
C LEU A 13 17.07 5.91 -21.69
N ALA A 14 16.31 6.98 -21.47
CA ALA A 14 15.76 7.32 -20.17
C ALA A 14 14.80 6.24 -19.65
N SER A 15 13.85 5.77 -20.46
CA SER A 15 12.91 4.71 -20.07
C SER A 15 13.65 3.40 -19.73
N VAL A 16 14.58 2.96 -20.57
CA VAL A 16 15.38 1.74 -20.34
C VAL A 16 16.25 1.88 -19.09
N THR A 17 16.89 3.03 -18.88
CA THR A 17 17.73 3.29 -17.71
C THR A 17 16.89 3.29 -16.43
N CYS A 18 15.68 3.87 -16.46
CA CYS A 18 14.76 3.82 -15.33
C CYS A 18 14.31 2.39 -15.02
N PHE A 19 13.95 1.58 -16.02
CA PHE A 19 13.62 0.16 -15.80
C PHE A 19 14.82 -0.63 -15.25
N ALA A 20 16.01 -0.43 -15.80
CA ALA A 20 17.23 -1.10 -15.34
C ALA A 20 17.58 -0.70 -13.90
N ALA A 21 17.59 0.59 -13.59
CA ALA A 21 17.83 1.08 -12.24
C ALA A 21 16.77 0.55 -11.26
N ALA A 22 15.49 0.53 -11.65
CA ALA A 22 14.42 -0.01 -10.84
C ALA A 22 14.64 -1.50 -10.51
N TYR A 23 15.11 -2.28 -11.48
CA TYR A 23 15.45 -3.69 -11.27
C TYR A 23 16.57 -3.87 -10.24
N PHE A 24 17.66 -3.11 -10.34
CA PHE A 24 18.76 -3.14 -9.37
C PHE A 24 18.33 -2.73 -7.95
N PHE A 25 17.44 -1.74 -7.82
CA PHE A 25 16.92 -1.31 -6.52
C PHE A 25 15.81 -2.21 -5.96
N SER A 26 15.31 -3.18 -6.73
CA SER A 26 14.23 -4.09 -6.32
C SER A 26 14.70 -5.42 -5.74
N ASP A 27 16.02 -5.64 -5.60
CA ASP A 27 16.58 -6.94 -5.22
C ASP A 27 16.07 -7.43 -3.85
N PRO A 28 15.29 -8.53 -3.79
CA PRO A 28 14.70 -9.03 -2.55
C PRO A 28 15.70 -9.69 -1.59
N ASP A 29 16.92 -10.04 -2.05
CA ASP A 29 17.96 -10.65 -1.20
C ASP A 29 18.57 -9.68 -0.17
N GLN A 30 18.15 -8.41 -0.16
CA GLN A 30 18.61 -7.38 0.79
C GLN A 30 17.56 -6.91 1.80
N THR A 31 16.51 -7.69 2.12
CA THR A 31 15.69 -7.39 3.31
C THR A 31 16.46 -7.76 4.59
N ASP A 32 17.51 -7.01 4.87
CA ASP A 32 18.24 -7.09 6.12
C ASP A 32 17.38 -6.51 7.26
N HIS A 33 16.72 -7.40 8.00
CA HIS A 33 15.93 -7.01 9.18
C HIS A 33 16.80 -6.62 10.37
N SER A 34 18.14 -6.73 10.29
CA SER A 34 19.05 -6.42 11.40
C SER A 34 18.87 -5.00 11.94
N GLY A 35 18.59 -4.03 11.06
CA GLY A 35 18.33 -2.65 11.43
C GLY A 35 17.04 -2.46 12.22
N ALA A 36 15.98 -3.20 11.87
CA ALA A 36 14.70 -3.18 12.59
C ALA A 36 14.85 -3.84 13.97
N ILE A 37 15.54 -4.97 14.05
CA ILE A 37 15.81 -5.69 15.31
C ILE A 37 16.69 -4.84 16.23
N SER A 38 17.78 -4.26 15.72
CA SER A 38 18.67 -3.40 16.50
C SER A 38 17.97 -2.16 17.05
N ARG A 39 17.00 -1.62 16.31
CA ARG A 39 16.13 -0.53 16.78
C ARG A 39 15.20 -1.02 17.88
N PHE A 40 14.55 -2.17 17.68
CA PHE A 40 13.66 -2.78 18.64
C PHE A 40 14.36 -3.03 19.98
N GLU A 41 15.54 -3.65 19.95
CA GLU A 41 16.35 -3.92 21.15
C GLU A 41 16.72 -2.63 21.88
N ARG A 42 17.16 -1.57 21.15
CA ARG A 42 17.50 -0.29 21.77
C ARG A 42 16.31 0.33 22.52
N VAL A 43 15.12 0.26 21.93
CA VAL A 43 13.88 0.79 22.53
C VAL A 43 13.49 -0.08 23.73
N LEU A 44 13.55 -1.40 23.59
CA LEU A 44 13.30 -2.35 24.66
C LEU A 44 14.22 -2.10 25.87
N HIS A 45 15.53 -1.98 25.65
CA HIS A 45 16.50 -1.74 26.73
C HIS A 45 16.27 -0.41 27.43
N ARG A 46 15.91 0.64 26.68
CA ARG A 46 15.50 1.93 27.27
C ARG A 46 14.28 1.76 28.17
N LYS A 47 13.24 1.07 27.69
CA LYS A 47 12.02 0.80 28.47
C LYS A 47 12.30 -0.05 29.70
N GLU A 48 13.14 -1.07 29.60
CA GLU A 48 13.56 -1.92 30.72
C GLU A 48 14.30 -1.11 31.79
N ALA A 49 15.18 -0.18 31.40
CA ALA A 49 15.88 0.69 32.34
C ALA A 49 14.90 1.65 33.05
N LEU A 50 13.95 2.25 32.33
CA LEU A 50 12.90 3.09 32.90
C LEU A 50 11.99 2.30 33.84
N LEU A 51 11.57 1.12 33.43
CA LEU A 51 10.73 0.22 34.22
C LEU A 51 11.41 -0.13 35.55
N ARG A 52 12.71 -0.45 35.53
CA ARG A 52 13.49 -0.71 36.73
C ARG A 52 13.48 0.48 37.70
N GLN A 53 13.70 1.70 37.20
CA GLN A 53 13.64 2.91 38.04
C GLN A 53 12.25 3.10 38.68
N TYR A 54 11.18 2.84 37.93
CA TYR A 54 9.82 2.94 38.46
C TYR A 54 9.51 1.85 39.48
N MET A 55 9.97 0.62 39.25
CA MET A 55 9.81 -0.50 40.18
C MET A 55 10.55 -0.24 41.50
N ASP A 56 11.79 0.26 41.45
CA ASP A 56 12.57 0.60 42.65
C ASP A 56 11.90 1.73 43.46
N SER A 57 11.41 2.76 42.75
CA SER A 57 10.66 3.85 43.39
C SER A 57 9.35 3.35 44.02
N LEU A 58 8.62 2.45 43.35
CA LEU A 58 7.38 1.87 43.86
C LEU A 58 7.64 0.99 45.08
N ALA A 59 8.73 0.22 45.07
CA ALA A 59 9.14 -0.61 46.20
C ALA A 59 9.36 0.20 47.48
N LEU A 60 10.09 1.31 47.38
CA LEU A 60 10.36 2.20 48.51
C LEU A 60 9.08 2.86 49.05
N GLN A 61 8.17 3.28 48.15
CA GLN A 61 6.93 3.92 48.58
C GLN A 61 5.95 2.91 49.22
N ALA A 62 5.91 1.68 48.72
CA ALA A 62 5.06 0.61 49.26
C ALA A 62 5.43 0.18 50.69
N GLU A 63 6.65 0.47 51.16
CA GLU A 63 7.05 0.22 52.55
C GLU A 63 6.41 1.20 53.54
N SER A 64 6.06 2.41 53.10
CA SER A 64 5.63 3.50 53.98
C SER A 64 4.19 3.97 53.75
N LYS A 65 3.56 3.60 52.63
CA LYS A 65 2.22 4.07 52.23
C LYS A 65 1.24 2.92 52.02
N THR A 66 -0.05 3.21 52.20
CA THR A 66 -1.13 2.30 51.81
C THR A 66 -1.33 2.31 50.29
N TYR A 67 -1.94 1.25 49.74
CA TYR A 67 -2.21 1.16 48.29
C TYR A 67 -3.12 2.28 47.76
N ASP A 68 -4.11 2.70 48.55
CA ASP A 68 -4.99 3.82 48.18
C ASP A 68 -4.23 5.15 48.10
N ALA A 69 -3.31 5.40 49.03
CA ALA A 69 -2.46 6.59 49.02
C ALA A 69 -1.48 6.56 47.84
N LEU A 70 -0.88 5.40 47.54
CA LEU A 70 -0.01 5.22 46.37
C LEU A 70 -0.75 5.53 45.07
N PHE A 71 -1.97 5.03 44.92
CA PHE A 71 -2.76 5.21 43.70
C PHE A 71 -3.21 6.67 43.53
N SER A 72 -3.75 7.28 44.58
CA SER A 72 -4.32 8.64 44.51
C SER A 72 -3.27 9.74 44.31
N GLU A 73 -2.11 9.64 44.95
CA GLU A 73 -1.05 10.67 44.86
C GLU A 73 -0.29 10.67 43.51
N HIS A 74 -0.35 9.57 42.75
CA HIS A 74 0.47 9.37 41.55
C HIS A 74 -0.34 9.01 40.30
N LEU A 75 -1.67 9.10 40.34
CA LEU A 75 -2.55 8.75 39.23
C LEU A 75 -2.18 9.41 37.89
N PRO A 76 -1.87 10.72 37.81
CA PRO A 76 -1.48 11.34 36.53
C PRO A 76 -0.16 10.78 35.99
N ARG A 77 0.78 10.46 36.89
CA ARG A 77 2.08 9.88 36.54
C ARG A 77 1.91 8.47 35.99
N TYR A 78 1.08 7.65 36.61
CA TYR A 78 0.82 6.28 36.17
C TYR A 78 0.12 6.20 34.82
N ARG A 79 -0.89 7.04 34.59
CA ARG A 79 -1.53 7.13 33.27
C ARG A 79 -0.53 7.49 32.18
N ARG A 80 0.35 8.46 32.46
CA ARG A 80 1.38 8.90 31.52
C ARG A 80 2.39 7.81 31.20
N ILE A 81 2.86 7.08 32.23
CA ILE A 81 3.79 5.95 32.08
C ILE A 81 3.21 4.88 31.16
N PHE A 82 1.91 4.58 31.29
CA PHE A 82 1.26 3.63 30.38
C PHE A 82 1.05 4.21 28.98
N SER A 83 0.48 5.42 28.87
CA SER A 83 0.11 5.99 27.57
C SER A 83 1.31 6.35 26.69
N GLU A 84 2.41 6.80 27.28
CA GLU A 84 3.60 7.23 26.54
C GLU A 84 4.63 6.10 26.40
N GLU A 85 4.81 5.27 27.44
CA GLU A 85 5.91 4.30 27.47
C GLU A 85 5.41 2.84 27.47
N GLY A 86 4.09 2.58 27.56
CA GLY A 86 3.52 1.23 27.55
C GLY A 86 3.91 0.39 28.78
N LEU A 87 4.27 1.04 29.89
CA LEU A 87 4.77 0.38 31.10
C LEU A 87 3.68 0.26 32.16
N ILE A 88 3.65 -0.87 32.84
CA ILE A 88 2.70 -1.15 33.92
C ILE A 88 3.42 -1.77 35.11
N LEU A 89 3.05 -1.35 36.32
CA LEU A 89 3.60 -1.87 37.57
C LEU A 89 2.50 -2.58 38.35
N LEU A 90 2.86 -3.72 38.92
CA LEU A 90 1.99 -4.58 39.73
C LEU A 90 2.65 -4.86 41.07
N ILE A 91 1.84 -4.94 42.14
CA ILE A 91 2.26 -5.46 43.44
C ILE A 91 1.35 -6.62 43.81
N TYR A 92 1.96 -7.78 44.01
CA TYR A 92 1.32 -8.96 44.58
C TYR A 92 1.71 -9.10 46.04
N GLU A 93 0.74 -9.48 46.88
CA GLU A 93 0.97 -9.94 48.24
C GLU A 93 0.39 -11.33 48.39
N ASN A 94 1.21 -12.31 48.80
CA ASN A 94 0.79 -13.71 48.95
C ASN A 94 0.06 -14.22 47.70
N ASP A 95 0.68 -14.07 46.52
CA ASP A 95 0.13 -14.43 45.20
C ASP A 95 -1.18 -13.73 44.80
N THR A 96 -1.63 -12.72 45.56
CA THR A 96 -2.84 -11.95 45.26
C THR A 96 -2.47 -10.55 44.77
N LEU A 97 -3.01 -10.14 43.63
CA LEU A 97 -2.83 -8.79 43.11
C LEU A 97 -3.45 -7.75 44.06
N LYS A 98 -2.64 -6.82 44.57
CA LYS A 98 -3.08 -5.75 45.48
C LYS A 98 -3.02 -4.35 44.88
N PHE A 99 -2.17 -4.16 43.87
CA PHE A 99 -1.98 -2.86 43.23
C PHE A 99 -1.62 -3.03 41.75
N TRP A 100 -2.17 -2.16 40.91
CA TRP A 100 -1.81 -2.02 39.50
C TRP A 100 -1.89 -0.56 39.07
N THR A 101 -0.99 -0.12 38.19
CA THR A 101 -0.97 1.26 37.70
C THR A 101 -1.99 1.53 36.59
N ASP A 102 -2.43 0.49 35.87
CA ASP A 102 -3.38 0.58 34.77
C ASP A 102 -4.18 -0.73 34.64
N ASN A 103 -5.44 -0.65 34.22
CA ASN A 103 -6.37 -1.79 34.13
C ASN A 103 -6.54 -2.33 32.70
N SER A 104 -5.78 -1.81 31.72
CA SER A 104 -5.85 -2.24 30.33
C SER A 104 -5.35 -3.66 30.09
N MET A 105 -4.60 -4.26 31.03
CA MET A 105 -4.10 -5.63 30.92
C MET A 105 -5.09 -6.66 31.45
N ALA A 106 -5.19 -7.78 30.74
CA ALA A 106 -5.92 -8.95 31.19
C ALA A 106 -5.08 -9.80 32.17
N VAL A 107 -4.70 -9.22 33.31
CA VAL A 107 -4.03 -9.94 34.42
C VAL A 107 -5.09 -10.45 35.40
N GLU A 108 -4.94 -11.68 35.88
CA GLU A 108 -5.84 -12.31 36.84
C GLU A 108 -5.30 -12.19 38.27
N ASN A 109 -6.16 -12.41 39.28
CA ASN A 109 -5.79 -12.19 40.69
C ASN A 109 -4.66 -13.12 41.17
N TYR A 110 -4.48 -14.28 40.51
CA TYR A 110 -3.52 -15.31 40.89
C TYR A 110 -2.35 -15.39 39.89
N LEU A 111 -1.15 -15.21 40.43
CA LEU A 111 0.12 -15.21 39.68
C LEU A 111 0.42 -16.53 38.96
N LYS A 112 -0.21 -17.65 39.34
CA LYS A 112 -0.01 -18.98 38.73
C LYS A 112 -0.87 -19.24 37.49
N GLU A 113 -2.00 -18.55 37.35
CA GLU A 113 -2.91 -18.72 36.21
C GLU A 113 -2.40 -17.95 34.98
N VAL A 114 -1.71 -16.84 35.25
CA VAL A 114 -1.00 -16.05 34.24
C VAL A 114 0.49 -16.30 34.43
N CYS A 115 1.14 -17.10 33.57
CA CYS A 115 2.57 -17.45 33.68
C CYS A 115 3.51 -16.22 33.54
N LEU A 116 3.54 -15.35 34.56
CA LEU A 116 4.43 -14.20 34.69
C LEU A 116 5.80 -14.60 35.26
N ASP A 117 6.07 -15.90 35.37
CA ASP A 117 7.39 -16.46 35.73
C ASP A 117 8.40 -16.32 34.58
N ASP A 118 7.90 -16.35 33.34
CA ASP A 118 8.69 -16.11 32.15
C ASP A 118 8.97 -14.61 31.96
N ARG A 119 10.08 -14.29 31.28
CA ARG A 119 10.39 -12.93 30.84
C ARG A 119 9.47 -12.39 29.74
N LEU A 120 8.67 -13.27 29.13
CA LEU A 120 7.70 -12.92 28.10
C LEU A 120 6.35 -13.57 28.42
N ALA A 121 5.33 -12.75 28.59
CA ALA A 121 3.96 -13.19 28.85
C ALA A 121 3.06 -12.86 27.66
N GLN A 122 2.26 -13.84 27.23
CA GLN A 122 1.16 -13.63 26.30
C GLN A 122 -0.14 -13.57 27.11
N LEU A 123 -0.71 -12.37 27.23
CA LEU A 123 -2.01 -12.15 27.86
C LEU A 123 -3.11 -12.11 26.79
N ARG A 124 -4.38 -12.13 27.20
CA ARG A 124 -5.53 -12.13 26.28
C ARG A 124 -5.59 -10.92 25.34
N ASN A 125 -4.91 -9.85 25.68
CA ASN A 125 -4.91 -8.57 24.98
C ASN A 125 -3.54 -8.19 24.38
N GLY A 126 -2.51 -9.03 24.52
CA GLY A 126 -1.20 -8.71 23.95
C GLY A 126 0.00 -9.44 24.55
N TRP A 127 1.16 -9.09 24.01
CA TRP A 127 2.48 -9.58 24.41
C TRP A 127 3.18 -8.57 25.31
N PHE A 128 3.72 -9.06 26.42
CA PHE A 128 4.37 -8.24 27.45
C PHE A 128 5.73 -8.81 27.80
N ALA A 129 6.76 -7.96 27.85
CA ALA A 129 8.01 -8.31 28.51
C ALA A 129 7.84 -8.13 30.02
N VAL A 130 8.30 -9.10 30.80
CA VAL A 130 8.11 -9.19 32.25
C VAL A 130 9.43 -8.97 32.96
N MET A 131 9.44 -8.02 33.89
CA MET A 131 10.55 -7.80 34.81
C MET A 131 10.07 -8.02 36.24
N ARG A 132 10.82 -8.81 37.01
CA ARG A 132 10.56 -9.02 38.44
C ARG A 132 11.61 -8.32 39.27
N ALA A 133 11.18 -7.65 40.33
CA ALA A 133 12.12 -7.16 41.33
C ALA A 133 12.75 -8.37 42.05
N PRO A 134 14.05 -8.33 42.40
CA PRO A 134 14.65 -9.39 43.20
C PRO A 134 13.91 -9.51 44.53
N SER A 135 13.48 -10.74 44.87
CA SER A 135 12.77 -11.03 46.11
C SER A 135 13.61 -10.60 47.31
N ARG A 136 13.11 -9.67 48.12
CA ARG A 136 13.72 -9.37 49.41
C ARG A 136 13.38 -10.51 50.38
N PRO A 137 14.35 -11.08 51.12
CA PRO A 137 14.18 -12.31 51.92
C PRO A 137 13.15 -12.23 53.07
N LEU A 138 12.53 -11.07 53.32
CA LEU A 138 11.52 -10.84 54.37
C LEU A 138 10.15 -10.38 53.83
N GLY A 139 9.97 -10.27 52.51
CA GLY A 139 8.75 -9.71 51.92
C GLY A 139 7.79 -10.77 51.39
N THR A 140 6.53 -10.73 51.84
CA THR A 140 5.39 -11.39 51.17
C THR A 140 4.98 -10.70 49.86
N ARG A 141 5.72 -9.66 49.46
CA ARG A 141 5.41 -8.75 48.35
C ARG A 141 6.28 -9.04 47.14
N THR A 142 5.66 -9.16 45.98
CA THR A 142 6.33 -9.31 44.69
C THR A 142 5.95 -8.15 43.79
N ILE A 143 6.95 -7.41 43.32
CA ILE A 143 6.76 -6.30 42.39
C ILE A 143 7.10 -6.79 41.00
N ILE A 144 6.15 -6.62 40.09
CA ILE A 144 6.26 -7.04 38.69
C ILE A 144 6.06 -5.83 37.80
N GLY A 145 7.01 -5.59 36.91
CA GLY A 145 6.90 -4.62 35.83
C GLY A 145 6.57 -5.33 34.53
N LEU A 146 5.69 -4.71 33.74
CA LEU A 146 5.29 -5.19 32.42
C LEU A 146 5.52 -4.10 31.39
N THR A 147 6.14 -4.48 30.28
CA THR A 147 6.32 -3.62 29.10
C THR A 147 5.46 -4.19 27.98
N LEU A 148 4.44 -3.45 27.55
CA LEU A 148 3.62 -3.83 26.40
C LEU A 148 4.48 -3.79 25.13
N LEU A 149 4.64 -4.93 24.47
CA LEU A 149 5.35 -5.04 23.19
C LEU A 149 4.37 -4.86 22.03
N LYS A 150 3.30 -5.65 22.03
CA LYS A 150 2.30 -5.72 20.96
C LYS A 150 0.91 -5.95 21.52
N LYS A 151 -0.07 -5.14 21.11
CA LYS A 151 -1.49 -5.41 21.34
C LYS A 151 -1.92 -6.53 20.40
N GLU A 152 -2.55 -7.57 20.95
CA GLU A 152 -3.02 -8.71 20.19
C GLU A 152 -4.38 -9.16 20.72
N TYR A 153 -5.42 -8.75 20.01
CA TYR A 153 -6.81 -9.10 20.28
C TYR A 153 -7.28 -10.23 19.34
N PRO A 154 -8.19 -11.11 19.79
CA PRO A 154 -8.82 -12.12 18.94
C PRO A 154 -9.65 -11.53 17.79
N TYR A 155 -10.15 -10.29 17.96
CA TYR A 155 -10.98 -9.59 16.99
C TYR A 155 -10.49 -8.14 16.83
N GLN A 156 -10.45 -7.64 15.60
CA GLN A 156 -10.05 -6.27 15.29
C GLN A 156 -11.23 -5.45 14.76
N ASN A 157 -11.27 -4.17 15.12
CA ASN A 157 -12.24 -3.19 14.64
C ASN A 157 -11.61 -1.78 14.70
N GLN A 158 -12.38 -0.73 14.42
CA GLN A 158 -11.88 0.65 14.43
C GLN A 158 -11.33 1.15 15.78
N TYR A 159 -11.60 0.44 16.88
CA TYR A 159 -11.09 0.73 18.23
C TYR A 159 -10.04 -0.27 18.71
N LEU A 160 -10.07 -1.51 18.19
CA LEU A 160 -9.17 -2.60 18.55
C LEU A 160 -8.28 -2.93 17.36
N VAL A 161 -7.06 -2.42 17.39
CA VAL A 161 -6.06 -2.64 16.34
C VAL A 161 -4.91 -3.45 16.93
N ASN A 162 -4.51 -4.51 16.23
CA ASN A 162 -3.37 -5.32 16.65
C ASN A 162 -2.09 -4.70 16.11
N GLU A 163 -1.30 -4.06 16.97
CA GLU A 163 -0.13 -3.29 16.58
C GLU A 163 0.95 -3.33 17.67
N PHE A 164 2.20 -3.07 17.30
CA PHE A 164 3.27 -2.85 18.26
C PHE A 164 3.12 -1.47 18.92
N GLN A 165 3.73 -1.26 20.09
CA GLN A 165 3.88 0.11 20.60
C GLN A 165 4.65 0.97 19.57
N ASP A 166 4.18 2.20 19.38
CA ASP A 166 4.60 3.09 18.28
C ASP A 166 6.12 3.31 18.22
N ASP A 167 6.77 3.31 19.39
CA ASP A 167 8.19 3.60 19.51
C ASP A 167 9.11 2.45 19.08
N PHE A 168 8.60 1.21 18.98
CA PHE A 168 9.35 0.10 18.39
C PHE A 168 9.55 0.27 16.88
N GLY A 169 8.64 0.98 16.19
CA GLY A 169 8.73 1.21 14.75
C GLY A 169 8.69 -0.08 13.92
N ILE A 170 7.91 -1.08 14.38
CA ILE A 170 7.73 -2.37 13.70
C ILE A 170 6.32 -2.47 13.12
N SER A 171 6.22 -3.02 11.91
CA SER A 171 4.95 -3.24 11.23
C SER A 171 3.99 -4.15 12.03
N PRO A 172 2.68 -3.83 12.11
CA PRO A 172 1.67 -4.60 12.85
C PRO A 172 1.61 -6.10 12.54
N GLY A 173 1.92 -6.49 11.31
CA GLY A 173 1.82 -7.89 10.90
C GLY A 173 3.05 -8.75 11.22
N VAL A 174 4.12 -8.18 11.78
CA VAL A 174 5.23 -8.95 12.36
C VAL A 174 4.71 -9.77 13.55
N LYS A 175 5.10 -11.04 13.63
CA LYS A 175 4.65 -11.95 14.71
C LYS A 175 5.74 -12.16 15.74
N ILE A 176 5.35 -12.33 16.99
CA ILE A 176 6.24 -12.70 18.10
C ILE A 176 6.10 -14.21 18.33
N ILE A 177 7.22 -14.94 18.35
CA ILE A 177 7.24 -16.36 18.70
C ILE A 177 8.20 -16.64 19.87
N LYS A 178 7.89 -17.67 20.66
CA LYS A 178 8.78 -18.23 21.69
C LYS A 178 9.58 -19.40 21.10
N GLY A 179 10.86 -19.53 21.46
CA GLY A 179 11.63 -20.76 21.25
C GLY A 179 12.51 -20.87 20.00
N ASP A 180 12.82 -19.78 19.28
CA ASP A 180 13.72 -19.82 18.11
C ASP A 180 14.95 -18.89 18.28
N ALA A 181 15.77 -19.20 19.28
CA ALA A 181 16.94 -18.40 19.65
C ALA A 181 18.11 -18.46 18.62
N SER A 182 18.03 -19.37 17.65
CA SER A 182 19.00 -19.50 16.55
C SER A 182 18.71 -18.58 15.36
N SER A 183 17.53 -17.97 15.30
CA SER A 183 17.17 -17.06 14.21
C SER A 183 18.03 -15.79 14.22
N SER A 184 18.33 -15.26 13.03
CA SER A 184 18.91 -13.92 12.85
C SER A 184 17.97 -12.81 13.33
N THR A 185 16.68 -13.13 13.55
CA THR A 185 15.64 -12.21 14.01
C THR A 185 15.27 -12.33 15.48
N GLN A 186 16.17 -12.91 16.28
CA GLN A 186 16.03 -12.93 17.74
C GLN A 186 16.15 -11.52 18.35
N VAL A 187 15.40 -11.31 19.43
CA VAL A 187 15.45 -10.10 20.26
C VAL A 187 15.98 -10.47 21.63
N ARG A 188 16.95 -9.70 22.11
CA ARG A 188 17.57 -9.88 23.41
C ARG A 188 17.20 -8.76 24.37
N GLY A 189 16.99 -9.13 25.63
CA GLY A 189 16.84 -8.17 26.73
C GLY A 189 18.16 -7.45 27.05
N GLY A 190 18.09 -6.44 27.92
CA GLY A 190 19.26 -5.61 28.27
C GLY A 190 20.38 -6.36 29.01
N ASP A 191 20.13 -7.59 29.47
CA ASP A 191 21.13 -8.48 30.06
C ASP A 191 21.73 -9.47 29.05
N GLY A 192 21.38 -9.35 27.76
CA GLY A 192 21.88 -10.19 26.67
C GLY A 192 21.20 -11.54 26.54
N SER A 193 20.22 -11.85 27.39
CA SER A 193 19.43 -13.08 27.31
C SER A 193 18.35 -13.00 26.22
N TYR A 194 17.99 -14.14 25.65
CA TYR A 194 16.91 -14.26 24.67
C TYR A 194 15.55 -13.91 25.28
N LEU A 195 14.78 -13.05 24.61
CA LEU A 195 13.41 -12.72 24.98
C LEU A 195 12.39 -13.36 24.04
N CYS A 196 12.50 -13.10 22.73
CA CYS A 196 11.59 -13.59 21.71
C CYS A 196 12.23 -13.56 20.32
N THR A 197 11.56 -14.14 19.32
CA THR A 197 11.94 -14.03 17.91
C THR A 197 10.84 -13.33 17.14
N LEU A 198 11.24 -12.38 16.29
CA LEU A 198 10.33 -11.65 15.41
C LEU A 198 10.27 -12.35 14.05
N VAL A 199 9.07 -12.76 13.65
CA VAL A 199 8.83 -13.35 12.33
C VAL A 199 8.26 -12.28 11.43
N PHE A 200 9.04 -11.90 10.41
CA PHE A 200 8.64 -10.98 9.36
C PHE A 200 8.00 -11.78 8.23
N PRO A 201 6.68 -11.65 7.99
CA PRO A 201 6.04 -12.22 6.82
C PRO A 201 6.70 -11.70 5.55
N ALA A 202 6.86 -12.56 4.54
CA ALA A 202 7.40 -12.17 3.23
C ALA A 202 6.63 -11.00 2.60
N ASP A 203 5.35 -10.88 2.92
CA ASP A 203 4.45 -9.83 2.43
C ASP A 203 4.65 -8.46 3.13
N LEU A 204 5.42 -8.44 4.24
CA LEU A 204 5.68 -7.27 5.08
C LEU A 204 7.14 -6.84 5.06
N SER A 205 7.87 -7.15 3.98
CA SER A 205 9.16 -6.50 3.74
C SER A 205 8.94 -4.99 3.86
N ASP A 206 9.46 -4.38 4.92
CA ASP A 206 9.39 -2.93 5.09
C ASP A 206 9.83 -2.30 3.78
N GLU A 207 9.00 -1.42 3.22
CA GLU A 207 9.33 -0.74 1.97
C GLU A 207 10.60 0.06 2.18
N THR A 208 11.72 -0.57 1.85
CA THR A 208 13.04 0.00 1.91
C THR A 208 13.07 1.18 0.93
N TYR A 209 13.89 2.20 1.20
CA TYR A 209 14.06 3.31 0.26
C TYR A 209 14.34 2.84 -1.18
N GLY A 210 15.05 1.71 -1.34
CA GLY A 210 15.27 1.06 -2.63
C GLY A 210 14.00 0.59 -3.33
N THR A 211 13.08 -0.08 -2.62
CA THR A 211 11.84 -0.59 -3.23
C THR A 211 10.90 0.57 -3.61
N ARG A 212 10.80 1.62 -2.78
CA ARG A 212 10.03 2.82 -3.13
C ARG A 212 10.62 3.55 -4.34
N LEU A 213 11.94 3.70 -4.39
CA LEU A 213 12.62 4.30 -5.53
C LEU A 213 12.40 3.47 -6.80
N SER A 214 12.47 2.14 -6.70
CA SER A 214 12.17 1.22 -7.80
C SER A 214 10.75 1.41 -8.35
N VAL A 215 9.74 1.52 -7.47
CA VAL A 215 8.35 1.82 -7.87
C VAL A 215 8.28 3.13 -8.65
N TRP A 216 8.85 4.23 -8.14
CA TRP A 216 8.82 5.52 -8.82
C TRP A 216 9.55 5.50 -10.17
N LEU A 217 10.71 4.85 -10.24
CA LEU A 217 11.45 4.67 -11.48
C LEU A 217 10.64 3.88 -12.51
N ASN A 218 9.93 2.82 -12.09
CA ASN A 218 9.05 2.05 -12.96
C ASN A 218 7.84 2.88 -13.44
N VAL A 219 7.24 3.71 -12.59
CA VAL A 219 6.16 4.63 -12.99
C VAL A 219 6.65 5.64 -14.04
N ILE A 220 7.84 6.23 -13.82
CA ILE A 220 8.45 7.17 -14.77
C ILE A 220 8.75 6.47 -16.09
N ALA A 221 9.32 5.27 -16.05
CA ALA A 221 9.65 4.49 -17.24
C ALA A 221 8.39 4.14 -18.06
N LEU A 222 7.31 3.73 -17.38
CA LEU A 222 6.01 3.44 -17.98
C LEU A 222 5.38 4.68 -18.62
N PHE A 223 5.59 5.87 -18.04
CA PHE A 223 5.12 7.13 -18.62
C PHE A 223 5.94 7.56 -19.84
N LEU A 224 7.26 7.39 -19.83
CA LEU A 224 8.15 7.77 -20.94
C LEU A 224 7.98 6.88 -22.18
N LEU A 225 7.70 5.59 -22.00
CA LEU A 225 7.67 4.60 -23.08
C LEU A 225 6.61 4.91 -24.16
N PRO A 226 5.34 5.25 -23.84
CA PRO A 226 4.36 5.70 -24.84
C PRO A 226 4.83 6.91 -25.66
N PHE A 227 5.50 7.90 -25.05
CA PHE A 227 6.02 9.06 -25.80
C PHE A 227 7.12 8.67 -26.79
N TYR A 228 7.98 7.71 -26.42
CA TYR A 228 8.98 7.17 -27.35
C TYR A 228 8.31 6.48 -28.54
N ILE A 229 7.38 5.54 -28.29
CA ILE A 229 6.68 4.80 -29.35
C ILE A 229 5.91 5.76 -30.26
N MET A 230 5.27 6.78 -29.68
CA MET A 230 4.59 7.84 -30.43
C MET A 230 5.55 8.59 -31.36
N ALA A 231 6.75 8.96 -30.89
CA ALA A 231 7.75 9.65 -31.69
C ALA A 231 8.28 8.78 -32.84
N GLU A 232 8.42 7.46 -32.63
CA GLU A 232 8.78 6.51 -33.70
C GLU A 232 7.65 6.36 -34.73
N CYS A 233 6.41 6.21 -34.27
CA CYS A 233 5.24 6.13 -35.15
C CYS A 233 5.11 7.40 -36.02
N ASP A 234 5.34 8.58 -35.42
CA ASP A 234 5.36 9.87 -36.14
C ASP A 234 6.45 9.94 -37.21
N TYR A 235 7.61 9.35 -36.95
CA TYR A 235 8.70 9.27 -37.92
C TYR A 235 8.31 8.36 -39.10
N MET A 236 7.71 7.20 -38.82
CA MET A 236 7.19 6.27 -39.84
C MET A 236 6.06 6.87 -40.68
N GLY A 237 5.19 7.67 -40.04
CA GLY A 237 4.02 8.29 -40.68
C GLY A 237 4.34 9.23 -41.84
N LYS A 238 5.58 9.74 -41.91
CA LYS A 238 6.06 10.52 -43.06
C LYS A 238 6.04 9.73 -44.38
N ARG A 239 6.08 8.39 -44.32
CA ARG A 239 6.10 7.50 -45.49
C ARG A 239 4.79 6.75 -45.71
N LEU A 240 4.07 6.41 -44.64
CA LEU A 240 2.92 5.49 -44.66
C LEU A 240 1.55 6.17 -44.52
N GLY A 241 1.53 7.51 -44.42
CA GLY A 241 0.31 8.30 -44.25
C GLY A 241 -0.15 8.41 -42.78
N PRO A 242 -1.27 9.11 -42.52
CA PRO A 242 -1.65 9.51 -41.16
C PRO A 242 -2.28 8.41 -40.30
N TYR A 243 -2.78 7.32 -40.89
CA TYR A 243 -3.52 6.27 -40.16
C TYR A 243 -2.63 5.16 -39.61
N TRP A 244 -1.61 4.76 -40.38
CA TRP A 244 -0.68 3.69 -40.01
C TRP A 244 0.04 3.93 -38.68
N PRO A 245 0.55 5.15 -38.39
CA PRO A 245 1.14 5.48 -37.10
C PRO A 245 0.19 5.23 -35.93
N VAL A 246 -1.07 5.59 -36.06
CA VAL A 246 -2.09 5.42 -35.01
C VAL A 246 -2.36 3.93 -34.76
N LEU A 247 -2.48 3.14 -35.84
CA LEU A 247 -2.70 1.70 -35.75
C LEU A 247 -1.52 0.97 -35.10
N VAL A 248 -0.29 1.27 -35.53
CA VAL A 248 0.94 0.69 -34.96
C VAL A 248 1.12 1.11 -33.51
N PHE A 249 0.88 2.38 -33.19
CA PHE A 249 0.94 2.88 -31.82
C PHE A 249 -0.02 2.12 -30.91
N GLY A 250 -1.31 2.02 -31.31
CA GLY A 250 -2.31 1.29 -30.55
C GLY A 250 -1.97 -0.19 -30.38
N ALA A 251 -1.60 -0.87 -31.46
CA ALA A 251 -1.21 -2.28 -31.42
C ALA A 251 0.01 -2.51 -30.53
N SER A 252 1.00 -1.62 -30.58
CA SER A 252 2.21 -1.71 -29.75
C SER A 252 1.90 -1.57 -28.26
N LEU A 253 1.06 -0.60 -27.88
CA LEU A 253 0.66 -0.42 -26.48
C LEU A 253 -0.18 -1.58 -25.96
N VAL A 254 -1.10 -2.11 -26.77
CA VAL A 254 -1.91 -3.29 -26.39
C VAL A 254 -1.03 -4.53 -26.24
N LEU A 255 -0.08 -4.76 -27.15
CA LEU A 255 0.86 -5.87 -27.07
C LEU A 255 1.77 -5.78 -25.84
N LEU A 256 2.37 -4.60 -25.62
CA LEU A 256 3.20 -4.36 -24.44
C LEU A 256 2.41 -4.56 -23.15
N ARG A 257 1.14 -4.12 -23.14
CA ARG A 257 0.26 -4.31 -21.98
C ARG A 257 -0.09 -5.77 -21.75
N PHE A 258 -0.41 -6.50 -22.82
CA PHE A 258 -0.65 -7.95 -22.74
C PHE A 258 0.55 -8.68 -22.13
N LEU A 259 1.77 -8.39 -22.63
CA LEU A 259 3.00 -8.96 -22.10
C LEU A 259 3.25 -8.52 -20.64
N SER A 260 2.96 -7.27 -20.28
CA SER A 260 3.18 -6.77 -18.93
C SER A 260 2.25 -7.40 -17.88
N ILE A 261 1.02 -7.74 -18.26
CA ILE A 261 0.09 -8.51 -17.41
C ILE A 261 0.56 -9.96 -17.30
N LEU A 262 0.87 -10.60 -18.43
CA LEU A 262 1.29 -12.01 -18.48
C LEU A 262 2.56 -12.26 -17.65
N LEU A 263 3.55 -11.37 -17.77
CA LEU A 263 4.84 -11.48 -17.08
C LEU A 263 4.84 -10.82 -15.69
N LYS A 264 3.73 -10.19 -15.28
CA LYS A 264 3.65 -9.32 -14.08
C LYS A 264 4.80 -8.32 -14.03
N PHE A 265 5.12 -7.70 -15.18
CA PHE A 265 6.21 -6.76 -15.32
C PHE A 265 5.72 -5.30 -15.26
N PRO A 266 6.41 -4.40 -14.54
CA PRO A 266 7.52 -4.66 -13.62
C PRO A 266 7.02 -5.18 -12.27
N GLN A 267 7.72 -6.15 -11.69
CA GLN A 267 7.30 -6.87 -10.48
C GLN A 267 7.10 -5.94 -9.27
N SER A 268 7.91 -4.89 -9.14
CA SER A 268 7.80 -3.94 -8.03
C SER A 268 6.47 -3.18 -8.01
N LEU A 269 5.82 -2.98 -9.16
CA LEU A 269 4.48 -2.41 -9.23
C LEU A 269 3.43 -3.41 -8.77
N TYR A 270 3.52 -4.68 -9.20
CA TYR A 270 2.58 -5.72 -8.80
C TYR A 270 2.67 -6.11 -7.32
N ALA A 271 3.78 -5.77 -6.65
CA ALA A 271 3.91 -5.90 -5.19
C ALA A 271 3.11 -4.82 -4.42
N GLN A 272 2.66 -3.75 -5.08
CA GLN A 272 1.96 -2.66 -4.42
C GLN A 272 0.50 -3.01 -4.10
N PRO A 273 -0.07 -2.47 -3.00
CA PRO A 273 -1.46 -2.70 -2.63
C PRO A 273 -2.47 -2.38 -3.74
N LEU A 274 -2.16 -1.41 -4.61
CA LEU A 274 -3.01 -1.03 -5.74
C LEU A 274 -3.21 -2.15 -6.77
N PHE A 275 -2.25 -3.09 -6.86
CA PHE A 275 -2.31 -4.25 -7.74
C PHE A 275 -2.85 -5.50 -7.04
N ASN A 276 -3.28 -5.37 -5.79
CA ASN A 276 -3.91 -6.46 -5.06
C ASN A 276 -5.40 -6.59 -5.46
N PRO A 277 -5.85 -7.78 -5.92
CA PRO A 277 -7.25 -8.03 -6.29
C PRO A 277 -8.27 -7.80 -5.18
N GLN A 278 -7.85 -7.73 -3.91
CA GLN A 278 -8.74 -7.54 -2.76
C GLN A 278 -9.51 -6.20 -2.80
N TYR A 279 -8.95 -5.17 -3.43
CA TYR A 279 -9.59 -3.87 -3.54
C TYR A 279 -10.50 -3.77 -4.77
N TYR A 280 -10.03 -4.29 -5.91
CA TYR A 280 -10.80 -4.49 -7.12
C TYR A 280 -10.11 -5.58 -7.94
N GLY A 281 -10.89 -6.48 -8.53
CA GLY A 281 -10.39 -7.49 -9.44
C GLY A 281 -11.52 -8.24 -10.12
N ASP A 282 -11.54 -8.25 -11.44
CA ASP A 282 -12.47 -9.06 -12.21
C ASP A 282 -11.82 -10.40 -12.54
N ALA A 283 -12.13 -11.43 -11.74
CA ALA A 283 -11.60 -12.78 -11.90
C ALA A 283 -11.92 -13.41 -13.27
N THR A 284 -12.90 -12.88 -14.00
CA THR A 284 -13.28 -13.37 -15.34
C THR A 284 -12.53 -12.68 -16.47
N SER A 285 -11.79 -11.60 -16.18
CA SER A 285 -11.14 -10.76 -17.20
C SER A 285 -9.62 -10.77 -17.06
N PHE A 286 -8.94 -11.23 -18.11
CA PHE A 286 -7.49 -11.15 -18.21
C PHE A 286 -6.96 -9.70 -18.13
N TRP A 287 -7.74 -8.73 -18.62
CA TRP A 287 -7.31 -7.34 -18.71
C TRP A 287 -7.54 -6.54 -17.43
N LEU A 288 -8.37 -7.04 -16.51
CA LEU A 288 -8.80 -6.32 -15.30
C LEU A 288 -8.50 -7.08 -13.99
N PRO A 289 -7.26 -7.60 -13.77
CA PRO A 289 -6.95 -8.35 -12.56
C PRO A 289 -6.91 -7.48 -11.29
N SER A 290 -6.60 -6.19 -11.41
CA SER A 290 -6.48 -5.27 -10.27
C SER A 290 -6.88 -3.82 -10.59
N LEU A 291 -6.98 -2.96 -9.55
CA LEU A 291 -7.30 -1.54 -9.73
C LEU A 291 -6.17 -0.81 -10.46
N GLY A 292 -4.92 -1.13 -10.10
CA GLY A 292 -3.72 -0.64 -10.78
C GLY A 292 -3.71 -1.03 -12.25
N ASP A 293 -4.17 -2.23 -12.56
CA ASP A 293 -4.26 -2.68 -13.95
C ASP A 293 -5.29 -1.89 -14.76
N LEU A 294 -6.46 -1.62 -14.16
CA LEU A 294 -7.48 -0.76 -14.76
C LEU A 294 -6.98 0.69 -14.94
N LEU A 295 -6.22 1.22 -13.99
CA LEU A 295 -5.62 2.56 -14.10
C LEU A 295 -4.67 2.66 -15.29
N ILE A 296 -3.74 1.71 -15.42
CA ILE A 296 -2.80 1.66 -16.55
C ILE A 296 -3.57 1.52 -17.87
N ASN A 297 -4.55 0.62 -17.93
CA ASN A 297 -5.36 0.44 -19.14
C ASN A 297 -6.10 1.72 -19.53
N SER A 298 -6.63 2.45 -18.55
CA SER A 298 -7.34 3.71 -18.77
C SER A 298 -6.42 4.82 -19.27
N LEU A 299 -5.19 4.90 -18.73
CA LEU A 299 -4.14 5.80 -19.23
C LEU A 299 -3.74 5.45 -20.67
N LEU A 300 -3.49 4.18 -20.96
CA LEU A 300 -3.11 3.76 -22.32
C LEU A 300 -4.26 4.00 -23.31
N ALA A 301 -5.51 3.73 -22.93
CA ALA A 301 -6.68 4.05 -23.76
C ALA A 301 -6.77 5.55 -24.05
N PHE A 302 -6.56 6.40 -23.02
CA PHE A 302 -6.48 7.85 -23.19
C PHE A 302 -5.39 8.25 -24.18
N PHE A 303 -4.16 7.73 -24.03
CA PHE A 303 -3.05 8.02 -24.95
C PHE A 303 -3.36 7.63 -26.40
N ILE A 304 -3.97 6.46 -26.62
CA ILE A 304 -4.36 6.00 -27.95
C ILE A 304 -5.39 6.95 -28.56
N VAL A 305 -6.45 7.29 -27.83
CA VAL A 305 -7.49 8.20 -28.32
C VAL A 305 -6.94 9.59 -28.57
N TRP A 306 -6.17 10.14 -27.63
CA TRP A 306 -5.57 11.46 -27.75
C TRP A 306 -4.64 11.55 -28.98
N TYR A 307 -3.80 10.54 -29.18
CA TYR A 307 -2.92 10.48 -30.34
C TYR A 307 -3.71 10.35 -31.65
N ALA A 308 -4.71 9.48 -31.70
CA ALA A 308 -5.60 9.33 -32.85
C ALA A 308 -6.32 10.65 -33.20
N SER A 309 -6.90 11.32 -32.20
CA SER A 309 -7.61 12.59 -32.37
C SER A 309 -6.70 13.72 -32.85
N SER A 310 -5.44 13.72 -32.42
CA SER A 310 -4.44 14.71 -32.82
C SER A 310 -3.86 14.45 -34.22
N ARG A 311 -3.68 13.19 -34.60
CA ARG A 311 -3.00 12.83 -35.87
C ARG A 311 -3.93 12.69 -37.06
N ILE A 312 -5.14 12.18 -36.87
CA ILE A 312 -6.08 11.95 -37.96
C ILE A 312 -6.66 13.31 -38.38
N PRO A 313 -6.39 13.85 -39.58
CA PRO A 313 -6.97 15.13 -39.99
C PRO A 313 -8.48 15.00 -40.19
N ALA A 314 -9.27 16.01 -39.79
CA ALA A 314 -10.71 16.05 -40.08
C ALA A 314 -10.97 16.21 -41.61
N SER A 315 -10.08 16.93 -42.29
CA SER A 315 -10.05 17.13 -43.73
C SER A 315 -9.42 15.96 -44.50
N ALA A 316 -9.11 14.84 -43.84
CA ALA A 316 -8.50 13.70 -44.50
C ALA A 316 -9.50 13.04 -45.46
N LEU A 317 -9.46 13.54 -46.70
CA LEU A 317 -9.98 13.03 -47.95
C LEU A 317 -9.54 11.58 -48.29
N ALA A 318 -9.16 10.76 -47.30
CA ALA A 318 -8.55 9.46 -47.47
C ALA A 318 -9.44 8.27 -47.05
N LEU A 319 -10.68 8.52 -46.60
CA LEU A 319 -11.74 7.48 -46.68
C LEU A 319 -12.06 7.09 -48.13
N ARG A 320 -11.56 7.86 -49.11
CA ARG A 320 -11.58 7.52 -50.54
C ARG A 320 -10.74 6.27 -50.86
N SER A 321 -9.73 5.91 -50.05
CA SER A 321 -8.88 4.72 -50.30
C SER A 321 -9.56 3.40 -49.87
N LEU A 322 -10.42 3.45 -48.85
CA LEU A 322 -11.15 2.28 -48.35
C LEU A 322 -12.22 1.78 -49.33
N ARG A 323 -12.51 2.53 -50.41
CA ARG A 323 -13.56 2.23 -51.42
C ARG A 323 -14.95 1.97 -50.80
N LEU A 324 -15.17 2.34 -49.54
CA LEU A 324 -16.44 2.15 -48.84
C LEU A 324 -17.38 3.35 -49.10
N PRO A 325 -18.70 3.12 -49.20
CA PRO A 325 -19.66 4.20 -49.32
C PRO A 325 -19.66 5.07 -48.05
N ARG A 326 -19.67 6.40 -48.22
CA ARG A 326 -19.70 7.39 -47.13
C ARG A 326 -20.74 7.10 -46.02
N PRO A 327 -22.00 6.71 -46.32
CA PRO A 327 -22.97 6.39 -45.26
C PRO A 327 -22.56 5.17 -44.42
N LEU A 328 -21.94 4.16 -45.03
CA LEU A 328 -21.44 3.00 -44.28
C LEU A 328 -20.31 3.41 -43.33
N ILE A 329 -19.41 4.29 -43.76
CA ILE A 329 -18.35 4.80 -42.89
C ILE A 329 -18.93 5.60 -41.72
N ALA A 330 -19.91 6.48 -41.99
CA ALA A 330 -20.59 7.22 -40.93
C ALA A 330 -21.30 6.27 -39.94
N PHE A 331 -21.97 5.24 -40.45
CA PHE A 331 -22.59 4.20 -39.62
C PHE A 331 -21.55 3.47 -38.77
N LEU A 332 -20.41 3.05 -39.33
CA LEU A 332 -19.34 2.38 -38.59
C LEU A 332 -18.72 3.26 -37.51
N LEU A 333 -18.54 4.56 -37.78
CA LEU A 333 -18.05 5.52 -36.78
C LEU A 333 -19.04 5.70 -35.62
N LEU A 334 -20.34 5.83 -35.93
CA LEU A 334 -21.38 5.93 -34.90
C LEU A 334 -21.51 4.61 -34.12
N LEU A 335 -21.40 3.46 -34.79
CA LEU A 335 -21.37 2.15 -34.15
C LEU A 335 -20.17 2.05 -33.21
N ALA A 336 -18.99 2.54 -33.60
CA ALA A 336 -17.80 2.55 -32.74
C ALA A 336 -18.01 3.43 -31.49
N VAL A 337 -18.66 4.59 -31.62
CA VAL A 337 -19.03 5.44 -30.48
C VAL A 337 -20.00 4.70 -29.54
N PHE A 338 -21.02 4.05 -30.10
CA PHE A 338 -21.98 3.25 -29.32
C PHE A 338 -21.28 2.09 -28.58
N LEU A 339 -20.40 1.34 -29.25
CA LEU A 339 -19.66 0.23 -28.65
C LEU A 339 -18.72 0.72 -27.53
N PHE A 340 -18.06 1.86 -27.71
CA PHE A 340 -17.23 2.45 -26.65
C PHE A 340 -18.10 2.86 -25.45
N SER A 341 -19.24 3.52 -25.68
CA SER A 341 -20.19 3.85 -24.60
C SER A 341 -20.66 2.61 -23.83
N ARG A 342 -21.00 1.53 -24.54
CA ARG A 342 -21.34 0.23 -23.93
C ARG A 342 -20.19 -0.32 -23.11
N GLN A 343 -18.96 -0.27 -23.60
CA GLN A 343 -17.78 -0.76 -22.88
C GLN A 343 -17.53 0.04 -21.59
N LEU A 344 -17.72 1.36 -21.61
CA LEU A 344 -17.62 2.19 -20.40
C LEU A 344 -18.66 1.80 -19.36
N ASN A 345 -19.90 1.59 -19.79
CA ASN A 345 -20.97 1.16 -18.90
C ASN A 345 -20.63 -0.18 -18.22
N LEU A 346 -20.10 -1.15 -18.97
CA LEU A 346 -19.63 -2.43 -18.43
C LEU A 346 -18.48 -2.23 -17.43
N LEU A 347 -17.51 -1.37 -17.74
CA LEU A 347 -16.41 -1.06 -16.82
C LEU A 347 -16.90 -0.41 -15.53
N PHE A 348 -17.89 0.50 -15.59
CA PHE A 348 -18.44 1.14 -14.40
C PHE A 348 -19.23 0.16 -13.53
N ILE A 349 -20.05 -0.70 -14.16
CA ILE A 349 -20.75 -1.77 -13.45
C ILE A 349 -19.74 -2.71 -12.79
N GLY A 350 -18.68 -3.10 -13.51
CA GLY A 350 -17.61 -3.95 -12.99
C GLY A 350 -16.84 -3.28 -11.84
N LEU A 351 -16.55 -1.98 -11.95
CA LEU A 351 -15.86 -1.21 -10.91
C LEU A 351 -16.65 -1.17 -9.61
N ILE A 352 -17.98 -1.08 -9.68
CA ILE A 352 -18.85 -1.09 -8.48
C ILE A 352 -19.05 -2.52 -7.95
N ARG A 353 -19.29 -3.50 -8.83
CA ARG A 353 -19.61 -4.88 -8.42
C ARG A 353 -18.41 -5.70 -7.96
N ASN A 354 -17.24 -5.46 -8.55
CA ASN A 354 -16.04 -6.25 -8.31
C ASN A 354 -15.02 -5.50 -7.46
N SER A 355 -15.46 -4.54 -6.64
CA SER A 355 -14.59 -3.82 -5.70
C SER A 355 -15.13 -3.84 -4.29
N ASN A 356 -14.22 -3.69 -3.33
CA ASN A 356 -14.53 -3.50 -1.92
C ASN A 356 -14.30 -2.02 -1.50
N ILE A 357 -14.41 -1.10 -2.46
CA ILE A 357 -14.10 0.33 -2.30
C ILE A 357 -15.40 1.08 -1.96
N SER A 358 -15.36 2.00 -0.99
CA SER A 358 -16.51 2.86 -0.68
C SER A 358 -16.69 3.93 -1.74
N TYR A 359 -17.88 4.00 -2.35
CA TYR A 359 -18.27 5.07 -3.29
C TYR A 359 -19.33 6.01 -2.70
N ASN A 360 -19.49 6.03 -1.38
CA ASN A 360 -20.54 6.83 -0.75
C ASN A 360 -20.14 8.31 -0.68
N ILE A 361 -20.49 9.07 -1.71
CA ILE A 361 -20.19 10.52 -1.81
C ILE A 361 -20.90 11.32 -0.69
N ASN A 362 -21.99 10.81 -0.14
CA ASN A 362 -22.70 11.46 0.96
C ASN A 362 -21.95 11.32 2.29
N ASP A 363 -21.01 10.38 2.40
CA ASP A 363 -20.13 10.20 3.54
C ASP A 363 -18.67 10.36 3.10
N LEU A 364 -18.24 11.63 3.00
CA LEU A 364 -16.90 11.99 2.58
C LEU A 364 -15.80 11.42 3.48
N PHE A 365 -16.11 11.08 4.74
CA PHE A 365 -15.16 10.46 5.67
C PHE A 365 -14.97 8.96 5.41
N SER A 366 -15.89 8.32 4.67
CA SER A 366 -15.76 6.93 4.25
C SER A 366 -14.89 6.75 2.98
N LEU A 367 -14.53 7.84 2.31
CA LEU A 367 -13.72 7.80 1.08
C LEU A 367 -12.25 7.60 1.41
N ASP A 368 -11.66 6.55 0.85
CA ASP A 368 -10.24 6.25 0.98
C ASP A 368 -9.44 6.61 -0.28
N ARG A 369 -8.11 6.37 -0.25
CA ARG A 369 -7.23 6.61 -1.40
C ARG A 369 -7.65 5.87 -2.67
N TYR A 370 -8.23 4.67 -2.54
CA TYR A 370 -8.64 3.85 -3.68
C TYR A 370 -9.92 4.39 -4.31
N SER A 371 -10.80 4.97 -3.49
CA SER A 371 -12.01 5.69 -3.90
C SER A 371 -11.65 6.85 -4.83
N TYR A 372 -10.67 7.68 -4.45
CA TYR A 372 -10.20 8.78 -5.30
C TYR A 372 -9.52 8.29 -6.59
N ILE A 373 -8.73 7.20 -6.53
CA ILE A 373 -8.11 6.62 -7.73
C ILE A 373 -9.19 6.10 -8.69
N ALA A 374 -10.20 5.39 -8.18
CA ALA A 374 -11.31 4.88 -8.97
C ALA A 374 -12.13 6.01 -9.63
N LEU A 375 -12.39 7.10 -8.90
CA LEU A 375 -13.02 8.30 -9.47
C LEU A 375 -12.14 8.95 -10.56
N GLY A 376 -10.82 9.00 -10.36
CA GLY A 376 -9.86 9.45 -11.37
C GLY A 376 -9.88 8.59 -12.64
N ILE A 377 -9.97 7.27 -12.49
CA ILE A 377 -10.14 6.32 -13.59
C ILE A 377 -11.43 6.61 -14.37
N ILE A 378 -12.56 6.78 -13.67
CA ILE A 378 -13.84 7.13 -14.29
C ILE A 378 -13.71 8.44 -15.09
N GLY A 379 -13.15 9.48 -14.49
CA GLY A 379 -12.94 10.77 -15.15
C GLY A 379 -12.07 10.66 -16.40
N LEU A 380 -10.98 9.89 -16.33
CA LEU A 380 -10.07 9.66 -17.44
C LEU A 380 -10.74 8.88 -18.59
N LEU A 381 -11.54 7.86 -18.26
CA LEU A 381 -12.29 7.07 -19.24
C LEU A 381 -13.38 7.90 -19.92
N LEU A 382 -14.12 8.73 -19.16
CA LEU A 382 -15.11 9.66 -19.71
C LEU A 382 -14.46 10.72 -20.61
N PHE A 383 -13.30 11.24 -20.21
CA PHE A 383 -12.57 12.20 -21.02
C PHE A 383 -12.05 11.57 -22.32
N SER A 384 -11.56 10.33 -22.24
CA SER A 384 -11.17 9.55 -23.44
C SER A 384 -12.37 9.34 -24.37
N PHE A 385 -13.53 8.99 -23.83
CA PHE A 385 -14.76 8.86 -24.61
C PHE A 385 -15.17 10.16 -25.27
N PHE A 386 -15.14 11.28 -24.54
CA PHE A 386 -15.46 12.60 -25.07
C PHE A 386 -14.56 12.95 -26.26
N LEU A 387 -13.24 12.78 -26.14
CA LEU A 387 -12.29 13.04 -27.23
C LEU A 387 -12.53 12.14 -28.45
N PHE A 388 -12.88 10.88 -28.22
CA PHE A 388 -13.20 9.94 -29.29
C PHE A 388 -14.51 10.34 -30.01
N ALA A 389 -15.55 10.64 -29.25
CA ALA A 389 -16.86 11.02 -29.77
C ALA A 389 -16.80 12.34 -30.54
N ASP A 390 -16.15 13.37 -30.00
CA ASP A 390 -15.93 14.65 -30.69
C ASP A 390 -15.20 14.42 -32.02
N LYS A 391 -14.15 13.60 -32.02
CA LYS A 391 -13.42 13.28 -33.23
C LYS A 391 -14.28 12.55 -34.26
N ALA A 392 -15.04 11.55 -33.84
CA ALA A 392 -15.93 10.79 -34.71
C ALA A 392 -17.01 11.70 -35.33
N VAL A 393 -17.66 12.55 -34.53
CA VAL A 393 -18.65 13.52 -35.02
C VAL A 393 -18.02 14.50 -36.01
N ASN A 394 -16.84 15.03 -35.72
CA ASN A 394 -16.13 15.92 -36.62
C ASN A 394 -15.82 15.26 -37.97
N LEU A 395 -15.44 13.98 -37.98
CA LEU A 395 -15.24 13.20 -39.21
C LEU A 395 -16.56 12.98 -39.97
N VAL A 396 -17.66 12.65 -39.28
CA VAL A 396 -18.99 12.47 -39.90
C VAL A 396 -19.49 13.77 -40.54
N ARG A 397 -19.31 14.93 -39.89
CA ARG A 397 -19.70 16.23 -40.45
C ARG A 397 -18.99 16.52 -41.77
N HIS A 398 -17.69 16.23 -41.85
CA HIS A 398 -16.90 16.42 -43.08
C HIS A 398 -17.34 15.46 -44.21
N LEU A 399 -17.79 14.24 -43.88
CA LEU A 399 -18.35 13.32 -44.88
C LEU A 399 -19.65 13.83 -45.51
N GLY A 400 -20.47 14.56 -44.73
CA GLY A 400 -21.72 15.16 -45.18
C GLY A 400 -21.54 16.44 -46.02
N MET A 401 -20.54 17.27 -45.70
CA MET A 401 -20.28 18.54 -46.41
C MET A 401 -19.74 18.33 -47.84
N GLY A 402 -19.01 17.25 -48.11
CA GLY A 402 -18.54 16.91 -49.46
C GLY A 402 -19.65 16.49 -50.45
N ARG A 403 -20.93 16.68 -50.12
CA ARG A 403 -22.11 16.45 -50.98
C ARG A 403 -22.71 17.76 -51.51
N ARG A 404 -22.27 18.93 -51.01
CA ARG A 404 -22.79 20.25 -51.42
C ARG A 404 -21.90 21.00 -52.42
N GLU A 405 -20.70 20.48 -52.71
CA GLU A 405 -19.72 21.08 -53.63
C GLU A 405 -19.58 20.32 -54.97
N GLN A 406 -20.45 19.34 -55.24
CA GLN A 406 -20.63 18.67 -56.53
C GLN A 406 -22.09 18.82 -56.93
#